data_AF-A0AAE3FTB7-F1
#
_entry.id   AF-A0AAE3FTB7-F1
#
_cell.length_a   1.000
_cell.length_b   1.000
_cell.length_c   1.000
_cell.angle_alpha   90.00
_cell.angle_beta   90.00
_cell.angle_gamma   90.00
#
_symmetry.space_group_name_H-M   'P 1'
#
loop_
_entity.id
_entity.type
_entity.pdbx_description
1 polymer ?
#
loop_
_entity_poly.entity_id
_entity_poly.type
_entity_poly.pdbx_seq_one_letter_code
_entity_poly.pdbx_strand_id
1 'polypeptide(L)'
;MSVPLTYMGFHLVFIIPPLLVLGWLAARRETASWGRAPLSGLAIMLFLAVVYTTPWTNVMIPRGVWWYGDGAVLGTIWYTPIEEYLFFILQPILTAFWLFQFLTVEDRSLLIPLSHRLAGAAGGLSICILGYFLMATTSTFYLGSLLFWAGPILAIQWAFGITYLIKEVPRLVAVALAVPTLYLWIADRIAIELGIWSISETHTIGLSILGLPIEEALFFLLTNVFLVQGIVLYMWLLDRPYELAGVGWISERAQALDRERV
;
A
#
# COMPACT_ATOMS: atom_id res chain seq x y z
N MET A 1 -27.59 -19.53 0.64
CA MET A 1 -28.27 -18.76 -0.43
C MET A 1 -27.17 -18.22 -1.33
N SER A 2 -27.27 -18.35 -2.65
CA SER A 2 -26.24 -17.84 -3.57
C SER A 2 -26.11 -16.32 -3.45
N VAL A 3 -24.88 -15.81 -3.49
CA VAL A 3 -24.65 -14.36 -3.47
C VAL A 3 -25.30 -13.65 -4.67
N PRO A 4 -25.84 -12.44 -4.49
CA PRO A 4 -26.44 -11.66 -5.57
C PRO A 4 -25.41 -11.14 -6.58
N LEU A 5 -24.15 -11.00 -6.16
CA LEU A 5 -23.02 -10.61 -6.99
C LEU A 5 -21.80 -11.45 -6.62
N THR A 6 -21.12 -12.02 -7.60
CA THR A 6 -19.85 -12.73 -7.36
C THR A 6 -18.71 -11.74 -7.11
N TYR A 7 -17.61 -12.18 -6.54
CA TYR A 7 -16.43 -11.34 -6.34
C TYR A 7 -15.85 -10.86 -7.69
N MET A 8 -15.88 -11.71 -8.72
CA MET A 8 -15.53 -11.27 -10.07
C MET A 8 -16.48 -10.16 -10.58
N GLY A 9 -17.78 -10.30 -10.33
CA GLY A 9 -18.77 -9.27 -10.64
C GLY A 9 -18.51 -7.96 -9.90
N PHE A 10 -18.09 -8.04 -8.64
CA PHE A 10 -17.67 -6.87 -7.86
C PHE A 10 -16.52 -6.12 -8.53
N HIS A 11 -15.47 -6.81 -8.98
CA HIS A 11 -14.37 -6.16 -9.71
C HIS A 11 -14.86 -5.46 -10.98
N LEU A 12 -15.72 -6.12 -11.75
CA LEU A 12 -16.27 -5.58 -13.00
C LEU A 12 -17.14 -4.33 -12.80
N VAL A 13 -17.82 -4.21 -11.65
CA VAL A 13 -18.72 -3.09 -11.36
C VAL A 13 -18.00 -1.95 -10.63
N PHE A 14 -17.18 -2.27 -9.62
CA PHE A 14 -16.62 -1.28 -8.70
C PHE A 14 -15.16 -0.95 -8.97
N ILE A 15 -14.36 -1.82 -9.58
CA ILE A 15 -12.91 -1.58 -9.71
C ILE A 15 -12.53 -1.25 -11.14
N ILE A 16 -12.97 -2.06 -12.11
CA ILE A 16 -12.58 -1.91 -13.51
C ILE A 16 -13.06 -0.59 -14.13
N PRO A 17 -14.33 -0.14 -13.96
CA PRO A 17 -14.78 1.10 -14.58
C PRO A 17 -13.97 2.34 -14.17
N PRO A 18 -13.78 2.67 -12.87
CA PRO A 18 -12.97 3.82 -12.49
C PRO A 18 -11.50 3.64 -12.88
N LEU A 19 -10.96 2.41 -12.84
CA LEU A 19 -9.59 2.11 -13.28
C LEU A 19 -9.41 2.47 -14.76
N LEU A 20 -10.33 2.06 -15.63
CA LEU A 20 -10.27 2.36 -17.06
C LEU A 20 -10.36 3.86 -17.34
N VAL A 21 -11.26 4.57 -16.64
CA VAL A 21 -11.40 6.02 -16.79
C VAL A 21 -10.13 6.75 -16.34
N LEU A 22 -9.60 6.42 -15.16
CA LEU A 22 -8.39 7.04 -14.63
C LEU A 22 -7.15 6.70 -15.47
N GLY A 23 -7.03 5.46 -15.94
CA GLY A 23 -5.95 5.05 -16.83
C GLY A 23 -6.00 5.77 -18.17
N TRP A 24 -7.20 5.91 -18.76
CA TRP A 24 -7.39 6.70 -19.98
C TRP A 24 -7.03 8.18 -19.77
N LEU A 25 -7.46 8.79 -18.66
CA LEU A 25 -7.10 10.16 -18.32
C LEU A 25 -5.59 10.33 -18.13
N ALA A 26 -4.94 9.39 -17.43
CA ALA A 26 -3.50 9.41 -17.21
C ALA A 26 -2.72 9.33 -18.53
N ALA A 27 -3.17 8.47 -19.46
CA ALA A 27 -2.53 8.31 -20.76
C ALA A 27 -2.78 9.47 -21.75
N ARG A 28 -3.82 10.27 -21.54
CA ARG A 28 -4.23 11.35 -22.47
C ARG A 28 -3.83 12.75 -22.02
N ARG A 29 -3.76 12.99 -20.71
CA ARG A 29 -3.42 14.32 -20.17
C ARG A 29 -1.92 14.53 -20.18
N GLU A 30 -1.46 15.57 -20.86
CA GLU A 30 -0.03 15.95 -20.88
C GLU A 30 0.52 16.26 -19.49
N THR A 31 -0.33 16.74 -18.57
CA THR A 31 0.05 17.07 -17.19
C THR A 31 0.06 15.86 -16.26
N ALA A 32 -0.41 14.68 -16.69
CA ALA A 32 -0.42 13.49 -15.87
C ALA A 32 0.94 12.78 -15.94
N SER A 33 1.33 12.15 -14.83
CA SER A 33 2.53 11.32 -14.78
C SER A 33 2.29 10.00 -15.50
N TRP A 34 2.68 9.95 -16.77
CA TRP A 34 2.57 8.75 -17.60
C TRP A 34 3.86 8.52 -18.37
N GLY A 35 4.43 7.31 -18.27
CA GLY A 35 5.71 6.98 -18.89
C GLY A 35 6.50 5.94 -18.11
N ARG A 36 7.73 5.69 -18.55
CA ARG A 36 8.59 4.62 -18.00
C ARG A 36 8.80 4.72 -16.49
N ALA A 37 9.11 5.91 -15.97
CA ALA A 37 9.42 6.12 -14.56
C ALA A 37 8.22 5.86 -13.62
N PRO A 38 7.04 6.50 -13.78
CA PRO A 38 5.89 6.18 -12.92
C PRO A 38 5.40 4.73 -13.09
N LEU A 39 5.43 4.19 -14.32
CA LEU A 39 5.01 2.81 -14.58
C LEU A 39 5.99 1.77 -14.01
N SER A 40 7.30 2.04 -13.95
CA SER A 40 8.25 1.15 -13.29
C SER A 40 8.04 1.14 -11.78
N GLY A 41 7.74 2.30 -11.18
CA GLY A 41 7.32 2.38 -9.78
C GLY A 41 6.08 1.54 -9.49
N LEU A 42 5.05 1.67 -10.33
CA LEU A 42 3.83 0.84 -10.22
C LEU A 42 4.14 -0.65 -10.37
N ALA A 43 4.95 -1.05 -11.36
CA ALA A 43 5.31 -2.46 -11.55
C ALA A 43 6.01 -3.07 -10.34
N ILE A 44 6.92 -2.32 -9.70
CA ILE A 44 7.57 -2.73 -8.44
C ILE A 44 6.51 -2.88 -7.34
N MET A 45 5.62 -1.92 -7.18
CA MET A 45 4.58 -1.97 -6.15
C MET A 45 3.60 -3.13 -6.37
N LEU A 46 3.26 -3.48 -7.61
CA LEU A 46 2.41 -4.64 -7.92
C LEU A 46 3.09 -5.95 -7.53
N PHE A 47 4.37 -6.10 -7.88
CA PHE A 47 5.14 -7.28 -7.49
C PHE A 47 5.19 -7.41 -5.96
N LEU A 48 5.52 -6.32 -5.26
CA LEU A 48 5.57 -6.31 -3.80
C LEU A 48 4.20 -6.59 -3.18
N ALA A 49 3.13 -5.99 -3.69
CA ALA A 49 1.76 -6.21 -3.20
C ALA A 49 1.36 -7.68 -3.29
N VAL A 50 1.58 -8.32 -4.44
CA VAL A 50 1.26 -9.74 -4.61
C VAL A 50 2.13 -10.60 -3.70
N VAL A 51 3.45 -10.43 -3.72
CA VAL A 51 4.38 -11.29 -2.95
C VAL A 51 4.19 -11.13 -1.44
N TYR A 52 3.97 -9.90 -0.96
CA TYR A 52 3.88 -9.61 0.47
C TYR A 52 2.50 -9.91 1.07
N THR A 53 1.43 -9.75 0.29
CA THR A 53 0.05 -9.95 0.77
C THR A 53 -0.37 -11.41 0.70
N THR A 54 0.12 -12.15 -0.30
CA THR A 54 -0.18 -13.59 -0.49
C THR A 54 0.01 -14.46 0.76
N PRO A 55 1.17 -14.43 1.45
CA PRO A 55 1.35 -15.27 2.64
C PRO A 55 0.44 -14.82 3.78
N TRP A 56 0.18 -13.52 3.91
CA TRP A 56 -0.68 -12.99 4.97
C TRP A 56 -2.13 -13.46 4.80
N THR A 57 -2.72 -13.34 3.61
CA THR A 57 -4.11 -13.78 3.37
C THR A 57 -4.27 -15.29 3.51
N ASN A 58 -3.29 -16.07 3.02
CA ASN A 58 -3.30 -17.53 3.16
C ASN A 58 -3.14 -18.02 4.60
N VAL A 59 -2.76 -17.15 5.53
CA VAL A 59 -2.71 -17.44 6.96
C VAL A 59 -3.98 -16.95 7.67
N MET A 60 -4.56 -15.82 7.25
CA MET A 60 -5.72 -15.21 7.90
C MET A 60 -7.05 -15.90 7.54
N ILE A 61 -7.28 -16.19 6.25
CA ILE A 61 -8.52 -16.82 5.78
C ILE A 61 -8.81 -18.15 6.49
N PRO A 62 -7.87 -19.13 6.56
CA PRO A 62 -8.15 -20.39 7.24
C PRO A 62 -8.30 -20.25 8.77
N ARG A 63 -7.87 -19.14 9.36
CA ARG A 63 -8.14 -18.82 10.77
C ARG A 63 -9.51 -18.18 10.99
N GLY A 64 -10.28 -17.98 9.93
CA GLY A 64 -11.62 -17.42 10.00
C GLY A 64 -11.63 -15.95 10.39
N VAL A 65 -10.59 -15.19 9.99
CA VAL A 65 -10.58 -13.72 10.15
C VAL A 65 -11.61 -13.08 9.21
N TRP A 66 -11.68 -13.59 7.98
CA TRP A 66 -12.76 -13.35 7.04
C TRP A 66 -12.98 -14.60 6.18
N TRP A 67 -14.15 -14.69 5.56
CA TRP A 67 -14.51 -15.76 4.65
C TRP A 67 -15.45 -15.24 3.55
N TYR A 68 -15.70 -16.07 2.55
CA TYR A 68 -16.49 -15.71 1.36
C TYR A 68 -17.83 -16.42 1.36
N GLY A 69 -18.84 -15.77 0.79
CA GLY A 69 -20.18 -16.35 0.64
C GLY A 69 -20.21 -17.55 -0.31
N ASP A 70 -21.22 -18.41 -0.14
CA ASP A 70 -21.41 -19.58 -1.00
C ASP A 70 -21.56 -19.17 -2.47
N GLY A 71 -20.66 -19.68 -3.32
CA GLY A 71 -20.62 -19.35 -4.75
C GLY A 71 -20.11 -17.95 -5.08
N ALA A 72 -19.56 -17.21 -4.10
CA ALA A 72 -19.01 -15.88 -4.34
C ALA A 72 -17.71 -15.88 -5.14
N VAL A 73 -16.94 -16.96 -5.03
CA VAL A 73 -15.59 -17.09 -5.63
C VAL A 73 -15.56 -18.23 -6.64
N LEU A 74 -14.80 -18.04 -7.73
CA LEU A 74 -14.62 -19.03 -8.79
C LEU A 74 -13.73 -20.20 -8.35
N GLY A 75 -12.79 -19.93 -7.45
CA GLY A 75 -11.86 -20.91 -6.93
C GLY A 75 -10.76 -20.27 -6.10
N THR A 76 -9.93 -21.09 -5.47
CA THR A 76 -8.83 -20.64 -4.62
C THR A 76 -7.49 -21.14 -5.13
N ILE A 77 -6.44 -20.36 -4.89
CA ILE A 77 -5.06 -20.84 -4.90
C ILE A 77 -4.65 -20.93 -3.43
N TRP A 78 -4.37 -22.15 -2.98
CA TRP A 78 -4.33 -22.49 -1.55
C TRP A 78 -5.64 -22.09 -0.86
N TYR A 79 -5.61 -21.16 0.10
CA TYR A 79 -6.80 -20.70 0.84
C TYR A 79 -7.37 -19.40 0.27
N THR A 80 -6.62 -18.67 -0.54
CA THR A 80 -7.00 -17.35 -1.01
C THR A 80 -7.74 -17.43 -2.36
N PRO A 81 -8.89 -16.77 -2.54
CA PRO A 81 -9.59 -16.73 -3.82
C PRO A 81 -8.76 -16.12 -4.94
N ILE A 82 -8.97 -16.57 -6.17
CA ILE A 82 -8.33 -16.00 -7.37
C ILE A 82 -8.65 -14.51 -7.50
N GLU A 83 -9.87 -14.13 -7.15
CA GLU A 83 -10.35 -12.76 -7.17
C GLU A 83 -9.66 -11.85 -6.14
N GLU A 84 -9.17 -12.42 -5.04
CA GLU A 84 -8.39 -11.69 -4.03
C GLU A 84 -6.98 -11.40 -4.58
N TYR A 85 -6.36 -12.36 -5.28
CA TYR A 85 -5.11 -12.11 -6.02
C TYR A 85 -5.29 -11.04 -7.10
N LEU A 86 -6.44 -11.05 -7.78
CA LEU A 86 -6.78 -10.01 -8.73
C LEU A 86 -6.93 -8.66 -8.03
N PHE A 87 -7.51 -8.61 -6.83
CA PHE A 87 -7.59 -7.39 -6.03
C PHE A 87 -6.21 -6.82 -5.65
N PHE A 88 -5.23 -7.69 -5.30
CA PHE A 88 -3.84 -7.27 -5.03
C PHE A 88 -3.18 -6.55 -6.22
N ILE A 89 -3.72 -6.74 -7.42
CA ILE A 89 -3.23 -6.11 -8.67
C ILE A 89 -4.10 -4.90 -9.02
N LEU A 90 -5.42 -5.05 -9.02
CA LEU A 90 -6.34 -4.01 -9.46
C LEU A 90 -6.38 -2.81 -8.51
N GLN A 91 -6.37 -3.05 -7.19
CA GLN A 91 -6.42 -1.97 -6.22
C GLN A 91 -5.19 -1.06 -6.34
N PRO A 92 -3.94 -1.59 -6.44
CA PRO A 92 -2.82 -0.69 -6.61
C PRO A 92 -2.81 0.05 -7.95
N ILE A 93 -3.29 -0.57 -9.04
CA ILE A 93 -3.41 0.13 -10.33
C ILE A 93 -4.42 1.29 -10.20
N LEU A 94 -5.58 1.05 -9.59
CA LEU A 94 -6.62 2.06 -9.40
C LEU A 94 -6.06 3.28 -8.66
N THR A 95 -5.42 3.06 -7.52
CA THR A 95 -4.85 4.14 -6.70
C THR A 95 -3.66 4.83 -7.38
N ALA A 96 -2.81 4.09 -8.09
CA ALA A 96 -1.71 4.69 -8.83
C ALA A 96 -2.21 5.57 -9.98
N PHE A 97 -3.23 5.14 -10.72
CA PHE A 97 -3.82 5.95 -11.79
C PHE A 97 -4.52 7.20 -11.27
N TRP A 98 -5.09 7.15 -10.07
CA TRP A 98 -5.53 8.36 -9.36
C TRP A 98 -4.35 9.28 -9.04
N LEU A 99 -3.31 8.77 -8.38
CA LEU A 99 -2.11 9.55 -8.03
C LEU A 99 -1.46 10.19 -9.27
N PHE A 100 -1.35 9.46 -10.38
CA PHE A 100 -0.73 9.94 -11.61
C PHE A 100 -1.43 11.15 -12.22
N GLN A 101 -2.68 11.43 -11.88
CA GLN A 101 -3.39 12.61 -12.38
C GLN A 101 -2.77 13.95 -11.93
N PHE A 102 -2.00 13.93 -10.84
CA PHE A 102 -1.47 15.12 -10.18
C PHE A 102 -0.14 14.86 -9.44
N LEU A 103 0.55 13.76 -9.76
CA LEU A 103 1.83 13.43 -9.12
C LEU A 103 2.90 14.46 -9.48
N THR A 104 3.32 15.22 -8.48
CA THR A 104 4.39 16.21 -8.57
C THR A 104 5.32 16.04 -7.37
N VAL A 105 6.62 15.94 -7.63
CA VAL A 105 7.64 15.70 -6.62
C VAL A 105 8.45 16.99 -6.46
N GLU A 106 8.73 17.39 -5.22
CA GLU A 106 9.43 18.63 -4.90
C GLU A 106 10.95 18.49 -5.07
N ASP A 107 11.61 19.63 -5.37
CA ASP A 107 13.06 19.64 -5.51
C ASP A 107 13.79 19.68 -4.16
N ARG A 108 14.05 18.50 -3.57
CA ARG A 108 14.64 18.35 -2.23
C ARG A 108 15.67 17.23 -2.16
N SER A 109 16.82 17.49 -1.56
CA SER A 109 17.91 16.50 -1.44
C SER A 109 17.51 15.25 -0.64
N LEU A 110 18.05 14.10 -1.06
CA LEU A 110 17.94 12.80 -0.38
C LEU A 110 18.75 12.73 0.93
N LEU A 111 19.60 13.73 1.20
CA LEU A 111 20.43 13.85 2.40
C LEU A 111 19.59 14.20 3.64
N ILE A 112 18.73 13.28 4.05
CA ILE A 112 17.99 13.35 5.31
C ILE A 112 18.91 12.92 6.47
N PRO A 113 18.94 13.67 7.59
CA PRO A 113 19.69 13.30 8.79
C PRO A 113 19.38 11.89 9.29
N LEU A 114 20.40 11.16 9.75
CA LEU A 114 20.24 9.80 10.27
C LEU A 114 19.22 9.73 11.41
N SER A 115 19.15 10.73 12.28
CA SER A 115 18.16 10.80 13.35
C SER A 115 16.72 10.75 12.84
N HIS A 116 16.43 11.41 11.72
CA HIS A 116 15.10 11.37 11.09
C HIS A 116 14.80 9.99 10.50
N ARG A 117 15.82 9.35 9.89
CA ARG A 117 15.70 8.00 9.34
C ARG A 117 15.44 6.98 10.45
N LEU A 118 16.19 7.07 11.55
CA LEU A 118 16.02 6.22 12.73
C LEU A 118 14.66 6.45 13.40
N ALA A 119 14.21 7.71 13.51
CA ALA A 119 12.89 8.02 14.05
C ALA A 119 11.76 7.44 13.18
N GLY A 120 11.87 7.54 11.84
CA GLY A 120 10.93 6.92 10.91
C GLY A 120 10.91 5.40 11.02
N ALA A 121 12.08 4.77 11.03
CA ALA A 121 12.23 3.33 11.25
C ALA A 121 11.58 2.89 12.57
N ALA A 122 11.91 3.59 13.66
CA ALA A 122 11.38 3.31 14.98
C ALA A 122 9.85 3.42 15.00
N GLY A 123 9.27 4.45 14.36
CA GLY A 123 7.82 4.61 14.26
C GLY A 123 7.13 3.40 13.61
N GLY A 124 7.62 2.95 12.46
CA GLY A 124 7.06 1.76 11.79
C GLY A 124 7.28 0.46 12.58
N LEU A 125 8.46 0.31 13.21
CA LEU A 125 8.75 -0.85 14.06
C LEU A 125 7.89 -0.88 15.32
N SER A 126 7.57 0.28 15.91
CA SER A 126 6.64 0.37 17.03
C SER A 126 5.24 -0.10 16.65
N ILE A 127 4.78 0.20 15.42
CA ILE A 127 3.51 -0.33 14.89
C ILE A 127 3.56 -1.85 14.76
N CYS A 128 4.67 -2.39 14.22
CA CYS A 128 4.88 -3.83 14.11
C CYS A 128 4.83 -4.52 15.48
N ILE A 129 5.57 -3.99 16.46
CA ILE A 129 5.64 -4.52 17.82
C ILE A 129 4.27 -4.46 18.50
N LEU A 130 3.54 -3.34 18.34
CA LEU A 130 2.17 -3.23 18.85
C LEU A 130 1.26 -4.30 18.22
N GLY A 131 1.35 -4.50 16.91
CA GLY A 131 0.62 -5.55 16.21
C GLY A 131 0.90 -6.94 16.77
N TYR A 132 2.19 -7.26 16.99
CA TYR A 132 2.61 -8.53 17.60
C TYR A 132 1.92 -8.78 18.96
N PHE A 133 1.87 -7.78 19.84
CA PHE A 133 1.21 -7.92 21.13
C PHE A 133 -0.32 -8.03 21.02
N LEU A 134 -0.94 -7.29 20.09
CA LEU A 134 -2.38 -7.37 19.85
C LEU A 134 -2.81 -8.73 19.27
N MET A 135 -1.93 -9.44 18.56
CA MET A 135 -2.23 -10.80 18.08
C MET A 135 -2.38 -11.83 19.20
N ALA A 136 -1.96 -11.54 20.43
CA ALA A 136 -2.08 -12.47 21.55
C ALA A 136 -3.53 -12.66 22.03
N THR A 137 -4.44 -11.76 21.66
CA THR A 137 -5.86 -11.80 22.07
C THR A 137 -6.75 -12.02 20.85
N THR A 138 -7.71 -12.94 20.95
CA THR A 138 -8.60 -13.31 19.83
C THR A 138 -9.34 -12.09 19.26
N SER A 139 -9.96 -11.27 20.12
CA SER A 139 -10.74 -10.09 19.69
C SER A 139 -9.92 -8.96 19.08
N THR A 140 -8.59 -8.98 19.21
CA THR A 140 -7.70 -8.01 18.56
C THR A 140 -6.83 -8.67 17.51
N PHE A 141 -7.08 -9.95 17.18
CA PHE A 141 -6.21 -10.73 16.33
C PHE A 141 -6.11 -10.15 14.92
N TYR A 142 -7.24 -9.72 14.35
CA TYR A 142 -7.23 -9.14 13.01
C TYR A 142 -6.43 -7.84 12.99
N LEU A 143 -6.79 -6.88 13.85
CA LEU A 143 -6.08 -5.60 14.00
C LEU A 143 -4.58 -5.81 14.25
N GLY A 144 -4.24 -6.72 15.17
CA GLY A 144 -2.86 -7.05 15.50
C GLY A 144 -2.09 -7.59 14.30
N SER A 145 -2.69 -8.53 13.56
CA SER A 145 -2.07 -9.10 12.36
C SER A 145 -1.86 -8.06 11.27
N LEU A 146 -2.80 -7.12 11.11
CA LEU A 146 -2.75 -6.03 10.15
C LEU A 146 -1.62 -5.05 10.48
N LEU A 147 -1.49 -4.65 11.75
CA LEU A 147 -0.40 -3.77 12.21
C LEU A 147 0.97 -4.45 12.16
N PHE A 148 1.03 -5.73 12.52
CA PHE A 148 2.26 -6.54 12.44
C PHE A 148 2.74 -6.67 10.99
N TRP A 149 1.82 -6.91 10.06
CA TRP A 149 2.08 -6.94 8.62
C TRP A 149 2.47 -5.56 8.07
N ALA A 150 1.84 -4.49 8.53
CA ALA A 150 2.08 -3.15 7.99
C ALA A 150 3.38 -2.51 8.48
N GLY A 151 3.72 -2.71 9.75
CA GLY A 151 4.81 -2.00 10.43
C GLY A 151 6.17 -2.11 9.73
N PRO A 152 6.62 -3.28 9.23
CA PRO A 152 7.89 -3.39 8.50
C PRO A 152 7.95 -2.54 7.23
N ILE A 153 6.85 -2.47 6.45
CA ILE A 153 6.79 -1.66 5.23
C ILE A 153 6.82 -0.17 5.59
N LEU A 154 6.05 0.23 6.60
CA LEU A 154 6.06 1.61 7.11
C LEU A 154 7.45 1.97 7.64
N ALA A 155 8.13 1.08 8.35
CA ALA A 155 9.48 1.33 8.87
C ALA A 155 10.46 1.63 7.72
N ILE A 156 10.42 0.86 6.63
CA ILE A 156 11.27 1.07 5.46
C ILE A 156 10.95 2.42 4.80
N GLN A 157 9.67 2.68 4.52
CA GLN A 157 9.24 3.92 3.83
C GLN A 157 9.52 5.16 4.68
N TRP A 158 9.27 5.09 5.98
CA TRP A 158 9.43 6.22 6.88
C TRP A 158 10.90 6.50 7.19
N ALA A 159 11.71 5.44 7.32
CA ALA A 159 13.16 5.59 7.40
C ALA A 159 13.75 6.21 6.14
N PHE A 160 13.15 5.92 4.98
CA PHE A 160 13.59 6.49 3.72
C PHE A 160 13.27 7.99 3.63
N GLY A 161 12.04 8.41 3.95
CA GLY A 161 11.62 9.78 3.65
C GLY A 161 10.36 10.31 4.36
N ILE A 162 10.05 9.91 5.60
CA ILE A 162 8.83 10.42 6.27
C ILE A 162 8.78 11.95 6.38
N THR A 163 9.92 12.59 6.62
CA THR A 163 10.00 14.05 6.73
C THR A 163 9.72 14.73 5.41
N TYR A 164 10.15 14.15 4.28
CA TYR A 164 9.81 14.62 2.95
C TYR A 164 8.30 14.51 2.70
N LEU A 165 7.70 13.35 2.99
CA LEU A 165 6.26 13.10 2.80
C LEU A 165 5.37 14.09 3.57
N ILE A 166 5.73 14.39 4.82
CA ILE A 166 4.91 15.23 5.71
C ILE A 166 5.18 16.72 5.51
N LYS A 167 6.42 17.12 5.22
CA LYS A 167 6.78 18.55 5.16
C LYS A 167 6.70 19.13 3.75
N GLU A 168 7.05 18.34 2.75
CA GLU A 168 7.22 18.85 1.38
C GLU A 168 6.00 18.54 0.51
N VAL A 169 5.42 17.33 0.64
CA VAL A 169 4.28 16.89 -0.19
C VAL A 169 3.03 16.46 0.60
N PRO A 170 2.64 17.09 1.72
CA PRO A 170 1.53 16.60 2.56
C PRO A 170 0.17 16.64 1.85
N ARG A 171 -0.08 17.68 1.03
CA ARG A 171 -1.36 17.82 0.31
C ARG A 171 -1.51 16.74 -0.77
N LEU A 172 -0.43 16.49 -1.51
CA LEU A 172 -0.38 15.42 -2.52
C LEU A 172 -0.71 14.07 -1.86
N VAL A 173 -0.01 13.73 -0.78
CA VAL A 173 -0.20 12.46 -0.06
C VAL A 173 -1.62 12.38 0.50
N ALA A 174 -2.13 13.43 1.15
CA ALA A 174 -3.47 13.43 1.72
C ALA A 174 -4.57 13.19 0.67
N VAL A 175 -4.52 13.88 -0.47
CA VAL A 175 -5.51 13.72 -1.56
C VAL A 175 -5.37 12.36 -2.26
N ALA A 176 -4.14 11.91 -2.47
CA ALA A 176 -3.85 10.60 -3.06
C ALA A 176 -4.33 9.44 -2.18
N LEU A 177 -4.37 9.61 -0.85
CA LEU A 177 -4.88 8.62 0.08
C LEU A 177 -6.39 8.70 0.27
N ALA A 178 -6.92 9.90 0.52
CA ALA A 178 -8.30 10.08 0.97
C ALA A 178 -9.31 9.56 -0.07
N VAL A 179 -9.15 9.93 -1.34
CA VAL A 179 -10.13 9.58 -2.39
C VAL A 179 -10.23 8.07 -2.62
N PRO A 180 -9.15 7.33 -2.93
CA PRO A 180 -9.26 5.89 -3.12
C PRO A 180 -9.63 5.14 -1.84
N THR A 181 -9.17 5.61 -0.67
CA THR A 181 -9.53 4.97 0.61
C THR A 181 -11.03 5.07 0.87
N LEU A 182 -11.61 6.26 0.76
CA LEU A 182 -13.04 6.46 0.97
C LEU A 182 -13.88 5.73 -0.08
N TYR A 183 -13.43 5.71 -1.34
CA TYR A 183 -14.07 4.94 -2.40
C TYR A 183 -14.11 3.45 -2.08
N LEU A 184 -12.97 2.88 -1.70
CA LEU A 184 -12.86 1.46 -1.36
C LEU A 184 -13.62 1.10 -0.09
N TRP A 185 -13.70 2.00 0.91
CA TRP A 185 -14.55 1.77 2.08
C TRP A 185 -16.02 1.63 1.70
N ILE A 186 -16.52 2.47 0.79
CA ILE A 186 -17.90 2.39 0.33
C ILE A 186 -18.12 1.08 -0.46
N ALA A 187 -17.21 0.76 -1.38
CA ALA A 187 -17.30 -0.45 -2.19
C ALA A 187 -17.27 -1.71 -1.31
N ASP A 188 -16.35 -1.78 -0.35
CA ASP A 188 -16.19 -2.91 0.56
C ASP A 188 -17.40 -3.10 1.46
N ARG A 189 -17.93 -2.02 2.04
CA ARG A 189 -19.17 -2.07 2.81
C ARG A 189 -20.32 -2.67 1.98
N ILE A 190 -20.46 -2.26 0.72
CA ILE A 190 -21.48 -2.81 -0.18
C ILE A 190 -21.23 -4.30 -0.41
N ALA A 191 -19.99 -4.73 -0.61
CA ALA A 191 -19.66 -6.14 -0.81
C ALA A 191 -19.97 -7.01 0.42
N ILE A 192 -19.71 -6.50 1.64
CA ILE A 192 -20.09 -7.15 2.90
C ILE A 192 -21.62 -7.24 3.01
N GLU A 193 -22.35 -6.16 2.72
CA GLU A 193 -23.83 -6.15 2.75
C GLU A 193 -24.43 -7.11 1.72
N LEU A 194 -23.76 -7.30 0.57
CA LEU A 194 -24.14 -8.28 -0.45
C LEU A 194 -23.71 -9.71 -0.11
N GLY A 195 -22.97 -9.92 0.98
CA GLY A 195 -22.51 -11.24 1.43
C GLY A 195 -21.42 -11.85 0.53
N ILE A 196 -20.69 -11.03 -0.24
CA ILE A 196 -19.57 -11.51 -1.08
C ILE A 196 -18.46 -12.05 -0.18
N TRP A 197 -18.13 -11.30 0.86
CA TRP A 197 -17.33 -11.73 2.00
C TRP A 197 -17.95 -11.27 3.32
N SER A 198 -17.48 -11.86 4.41
CA SER A 198 -17.89 -11.54 5.76
C SER A 198 -16.67 -11.51 6.67
N ILE A 199 -16.68 -10.55 7.61
CA ILE A 199 -15.60 -10.34 8.57
C ILE A 199 -15.99 -10.94 9.91
N SER A 200 -15.03 -11.53 10.60
CA SER A 200 -15.25 -12.20 11.88
C SER A 200 -15.57 -11.23 13.00
N GLU A 201 -16.71 -11.41 13.66
CA GLU A 201 -17.02 -10.72 14.92
C GLU A 201 -16.11 -11.18 16.09
N THR A 202 -15.53 -12.38 16.01
CA THR A 202 -14.66 -12.91 17.08
C THR A 202 -13.22 -12.42 16.96
N HIS A 203 -12.73 -12.15 15.75
CA HIS A 203 -11.35 -11.70 15.51
C HIS A 203 -11.20 -10.17 15.38
N THR A 204 -12.32 -9.44 15.41
CA THR A 204 -12.36 -7.98 15.31
C THR A 204 -12.67 -7.33 16.66
N ILE A 205 -12.29 -6.06 16.80
CA ILE A 205 -12.52 -5.29 18.03
C ILE A 205 -13.98 -4.83 18.20
N GLY A 206 -14.83 -5.09 17.21
CA GLY A 206 -16.26 -4.76 17.24
C GLY A 206 -16.61 -3.29 17.02
N LEU A 207 -15.64 -2.45 16.61
CA LEU A 207 -15.89 -1.07 16.23
C LEU A 207 -16.05 -0.93 14.72
N SER A 208 -17.04 -0.13 14.30
CA SER A 208 -17.26 0.18 12.89
C SER A 208 -17.28 1.69 12.63
N ILE A 209 -16.80 2.10 11.46
CA ILE A 209 -16.85 3.46 10.94
C ILE A 209 -17.79 3.43 9.74
N LEU A 210 -18.89 4.17 9.81
CA LEU A 210 -19.89 4.18 8.74
C LEU A 210 -20.32 2.75 8.34
N GLY A 211 -20.53 1.85 9.30
CA GLY A 211 -20.94 0.46 9.05
C GLY A 211 -19.85 -0.48 8.54
N LEU A 212 -18.62 0.00 8.34
CA LEU A 212 -17.45 -0.82 7.97
C LEU A 212 -16.60 -1.14 9.20
N PRO A 213 -16.19 -2.40 9.45
CA PRO A 213 -15.25 -2.71 10.54
C PRO A 213 -13.99 -1.86 10.46
N ILE A 214 -13.47 -1.40 11.61
CA ILE A 214 -12.30 -0.50 11.62
C ILE A 214 -11.05 -1.17 11.04
N GLU A 215 -10.91 -2.49 11.16
CA GLU A 215 -9.82 -3.25 10.57
C GLU A 215 -9.86 -3.23 9.05
N GLU A 216 -11.04 -3.38 8.43
CA GLU A 216 -11.22 -3.23 6.98
C GLU A 216 -10.92 -1.80 6.52
N ALA A 217 -11.44 -0.82 7.27
CA ALA A 217 -11.18 0.58 7.00
C ALA A 217 -9.68 0.89 7.03
N LEU A 218 -8.97 0.36 8.03
CA LEU A 218 -7.54 0.48 8.19
C LEU A 218 -6.77 -0.29 7.11
N PHE A 219 -7.24 -1.46 6.67
CA PHE A 219 -6.62 -2.25 5.60
C PHE A 219 -6.56 -1.46 4.28
N PHE A 220 -7.67 -0.84 3.84
CA PHE A 220 -7.65 0.00 2.64
C PHE A 220 -6.80 1.25 2.81
N LEU A 221 -6.78 1.86 4.01
CA LEU A 221 -5.91 2.99 4.28
C LEU A 221 -4.43 2.58 4.16
N LEU A 222 -4.03 1.48 4.80
CA LEU A 222 -2.64 1.02 4.85
C LEU A 222 -2.13 0.58 3.47
N THR A 223 -2.92 -0.16 2.70
CA THR A 223 -2.57 -0.56 1.32
C THR A 223 -2.39 0.67 0.43
N ASN A 224 -3.28 1.67 0.52
CA ASN A 224 -3.11 2.95 -0.16
C ASN A 224 -1.87 3.72 0.34
N VAL A 225 -1.60 3.70 1.64
CA VAL A 225 -0.39 4.30 2.24
C VAL A 225 0.87 3.69 1.63
N PHE A 226 0.98 2.36 1.59
CA PHE A 226 2.16 1.70 1.03
C PHE A 226 2.38 2.10 -0.42
N LEU A 227 1.32 2.09 -1.22
CA LEU A 227 1.40 2.42 -2.63
C LEU A 227 1.77 3.88 -2.87
N VAL A 228 1.03 4.82 -2.28
CA VAL A 228 1.22 6.26 -2.50
C VAL A 228 2.59 6.69 -2.01
N GLN A 229 2.96 6.30 -0.79
CA GLN A 229 4.29 6.62 -0.26
C GLN A 229 5.38 5.95 -1.10
N GLY A 230 5.19 4.68 -1.49
CA GLY A 230 6.14 3.95 -2.32
C GLY A 230 6.42 4.63 -3.65
N ILE A 231 5.39 5.01 -4.40
CA ILE A 231 5.53 5.70 -5.69
C ILE A 231 6.13 7.10 -5.50
N VAL A 232 5.65 7.89 -4.52
CA VAL A 232 6.16 9.25 -4.29
C VAL A 232 7.65 9.23 -3.91
N LEU A 233 8.05 8.34 -3.00
CA LEU A 233 9.45 8.19 -2.60
C LEU A 233 10.32 7.64 -3.73
N TYR A 234 9.79 6.73 -4.55
CA TYR A 234 10.50 6.19 -5.72
C TYR A 234 10.75 7.26 -6.78
N MET A 235 9.74 8.08 -7.10
CA MET A 235 9.91 9.19 -8.04
C MET A 235 10.89 10.24 -7.48
N TRP A 236 10.80 10.52 -6.18
CA TRP A 236 11.76 11.39 -5.48
C TRP A 236 13.21 10.89 -5.57
N LEU A 237 13.42 9.57 -5.50
CA LEU A 237 14.71 8.93 -5.71
C LEU A 237 15.18 9.03 -7.17
N LEU A 238 14.29 8.75 -8.14
CA LEU A 238 14.64 8.72 -9.56
C LEU A 238 15.05 10.08 -10.13
N ASP A 239 14.57 11.18 -9.55
CA ASP A 239 14.98 12.53 -9.96
C ASP A 239 16.40 12.90 -9.46
N ARG A 240 17.00 12.09 -8.57
CA ARG A 240 18.28 12.38 -7.89
C ARG A 240 19.35 11.28 -7.98
N PRO A 241 19.60 10.68 -9.16
CA PRO A 241 20.63 9.66 -9.29
C PRO A 241 22.03 10.23 -9.01
N TYR A 242 22.24 11.53 -9.24
CA TYR A 242 23.51 12.22 -9.03
C TYR A 242 23.90 12.31 -7.54
N GLU A 243 22.93 12.42 -6.62
CA GLU A 243 23.21 12.44 -5.18
C GLU A 243 23.69 11.07 -4.69
N LEU A 244 23.21 9.98 -5.30
CA LEU A 244 23.68 8.62 -5.00
C LEU A 244 25.08 8.37 -5.57
N ALA A 245 25.37 8.90 -6.77
CA ALA A 245 26.68 8.81 -7.40
C ALA A 245 27.76 9.59 -6.62
N GLY A 246 27.39 10.72 -6.01
CA GLY A 246 28.28 11.52 -5.15
C GLY A 246 28.60 10.86 -3.80
N VAL A 247 27.80 9.89 -3.35
CA VAL A 247 28.06 9.08 -2.14
C VAL A 247 28.97 7.87 -2.45
N GLY A 248 29.65 7.90 -3.61
CA GLY A 248 30.70 6.95 -4.00
C GLY A 248 31.95 7.08 -3.11
N TRP A 249 31.86 6.59 -1.88
CA TRP A 249 32.91 6.44 -0.85
C TRP A 249 34.18 5.69 -1.34
N ILE A 250 34.13 5.06 -2.52
CA ILE A 250 35.25 4.34 -3.12
C ILE A 250 36.18 5.27 -3.91
N SER A 251 35.67 6.36 -4.50
CA SER A 251 36.50 7.21 -5.37
C SER A 251 37.36 8.21 -4.61
N GLU A 252 36.81 8.88 -3.59
CA GLU A 252 37.56 9.86 -2.80
C GLU A 252 38.62 9.20 -1.91
N ARG A 253 38.33 8.00 -1.38
CA ARG A 253 39.28 7.27 -0.54
C ARG A 253 40.42 6.64 -1.34
N ALA A 254 40.15 6.23 -2.59
CA ALA A 254 41.19 5.81 -3.52
C ALA A 254 42.08 7.00 -3.96
N GLN A 255 41.49 8.17 -4.22
CA GLN A 255 42.24 9.39 -4.55
C GLN A 255 42.98 10.03 -3.37
N ALA A 256 42.55 9.77 -2.13
CA ALA A 256 43.26 10.18 -0.92
C ALA A 256 44.49 9.31 -0.65
N LEU A 257 44.37 7.98 -0.85
CA LEU A 257 45.48 7.04 -0.67
C LEU A 257 46.56 7.14 -1.75
N ASP A 258 46.23 7.64 -2.95
CA ASP A 258 47.20 7.86 -4.03
C ASP A 258 47.98 9.19 -3.84
N ARG A 259 47.39 10.18 -3.16
CA ARG A 259 48.04 11.45 -2.81
C ARG A 259 49.02 11.35 -1.64
N GLU A 260 48.89 10.34 -0.80
CA GLU A 260 49.85 10.04 0.27
C GLU A 260 51.03 9.17 -0.20
N ARG A 261 51.02 8.71 -1.47
CA ARG A 261 52.09 7.91 -2.09
C ARG A 261 52.99 8.70 -3.05
N VAL A 262 52.82 10.01 -3.14
CA VAL A 262 53.69 10.95 -3.87
C VAL A 262 54.40 11.84 -2.88
#